data_AF-C8XPC1-F1
#
_entry.id   AF-C8XPC1-F1
#
_cell.length_a   1.000
_cell.length_b   1.000
_cell.length_c   1.000
_cell.angle_alpha   90.00
_cell.angle_beta   90.00
_cell.angle_gamma   90.00
#
_symmetry.space_group_name_H-M   'P 1'
#
loop_
_entity.id
_entity.type
_entity.pdbx_description
1 polymer ?
#
loop_
_entity_poly.entity_id
_entity_poly.type
_entity_poly.pdbx_seq_one_letter_code
_entity_poly.pdbx_strand_id
1 'polypeptide(L)' 'MSLINKKVSDFTVQAYQNGEFKEVTLESIKGHWSVFVFYPADFTFVCPTELGDLADNYEKFKEAGCEVYSV' A
#
# COMPACT_ATOMS: atom_id res chain seq x y z
N MET A 1 9.56 0.31 19.45
CA MET A 1 8.77 -0.90 19.80
C MET A 1 8.10 -1.40 18.55
N SER A 2 8.18 -2.71 18.28
CA SER A 2 7.52 -3.31 17.10
C SER A 2 6.00 -3.23 17.20
N LEU A 3 5.32 -3.16 16.04
CA LEU A 3 3.87 -3.20 15.91
C LEU A 3 3.32 -4.61 15.63
N ILE A 4 4.16 -5.65 15.70
CA ILE A 4 3.74 -7.03 15.46
C ILE A 4 2.59 -7.44 16.39
N ASN A 5 1.59 -8.15 15.84
CA ASN A 5 0.35 -8.56 16.53
C ASN A 5 -0.53 -7.42 17.05
N LYS A 6 -0.27 -6.16 16.68
CA LYS A 6 -1.20 -5.06 16.94
C LYS A 6 -2.13 -4.86 15.75
N LYS A 7 -3.37 -4.48 16.05
CA LYS A 7 -4.31 -4.04 15.01
C LYS A 7 -3.86 -2.70 14.45
N VAL A 8 -4.07 -2.51 13.15
CA VAL A 8 -3.86 -1.22 12.47
C VAL A 8 -4.78 -0.18 13.10
N SER A 9 -4.24 1.01 13.35
CA SER A 9 -5.01 2.15 13.86
C SER A 9 -6.01 2.63 12.81
N ASP A 10 -7.09 3.26 13.25
CA ASP A 10 -8.03 3.86 12.32
C ASP A 10 -7.37 4.98 11.49
N PHE A 11 -7.73 5.08 10.22
CA PHE A 11 -7.19 6.07 9.29
C PHE A 11 -8.18 6.37 8.17
N THR A 12 -8.04 7.57 7.59
CA THR A 12 -8.75 7.98 6.38
C THR A 12 -7.80 8.88 5.60
N VAL A 13 -7.44 8.47 4.39
CA VAL A 13 -6.47 9.16 3.54
C VAL A 13 -6.93 9.17 2.09
N GLN A 14 -6.44 10.14 1.32
CA GLN A 14 -6.62 10.17 -0.13
C GLN A 14 -5.47 9.41 -0.80
N ALA A 15 -5.78 8.53 -1.74
CA ALA A 15 -4.85 7.79 -2.56
C ALA A 15 -5.06 8.11 -4.04
N TYR A 16 -4.00 8.03 -4.83
CA TYR A 16 -4.08 8.15 -6.28
C TYR A 16 -3.98 6.75 -6.90
N GLN A 17 -4.96 6.38 -7.73
CA GLN A 17 -4.97 5.10 -8.43
C GLN A 17 -5.56 5.28 -9.83
N ASN A 18 -4.83 4.85 -10.86
CA ASN A 18 -5.29 4.81 -12.25
C ASN A 18 -5.87 6.14 -12.77
N GLY A 19 -5.26 7.27 -12.42
CA GLY A 19 -5.73 8.58 -12.89
C GLY A 19 -6.69 9.31 -11.95
N GLU A 20 -7.17 8.65 -10.89
CA GLU A 20 -8.23 9.16 -10.03
C GLU A 20 -7.82 9.21 -8.57
N PHE A 21 -8.39 10.16 -7.83
CA PHE A 21 -8.31 10.21 -6.37
C PHE A 21 -9.39 9.33 -5.76
N LYS A 22 -9.00 8.50 -4.79
CA LYS A 22 -9.89 7.61 -4.04
C LYS A 22 -9.61 7.75 -2.55
N GLU A 23 -10.64 7.61 -1.75
CA GLU A 23 -10.50 7.55 -0.30
C GLU A 23 -10.19 6.12 0.15
N VAL A 24 -9.17 5.96 0.99
CA VAL A 24 -8.80 4.68 1.61
C VAL A 24 -8.99 4.81 3.11
N THR A 25 -9.73 3.85 3.67
CA THR A 25 -10.08 3.79 5.09
C THR A 25 -9.69 2.45 5.69
N LEU A 26 -9.86 2.29 7.01
CA LEU A 26 -9.71 1.00 7.67
C LEU A 26 -10.67 -0.07 7.10
N GLU A 27 -11.85 0.31 6.61
CA GLU A 27 -12.77 -0.65 5.97
C GLU A 27 -12.26 -1.11 4.60
N SER A 28 -11.57 -0.23 3.86
CA SER A 28 -11.03 -0.50 2.53
C SER A 28 -9.96 -1.60 2.52
N ILE A 29 -9.41 -1.97 3.68
CA ILE A 29 -8.32 -2.96 3.82
C ILE A 29 -8.77 -4.29 4.45
N LYS A 30 -10.07 -4.44 4.73
CA LYS A 30 -10.62 -5.66 5.35
C LYS A 30 -11.01 -6.68 4.29
N GLY A 31 -10.91 -7.96 4.65
CA GLY A 31 -11.37 -9.07 3.81
C GLY A 31 -10.35 -9.58 2.79
N HIS A 32 -9.19 -8.94 2.69
CA HIS A 32 -8.05 -9.39 1.90
C HIS A 32 -6.75 -9.12 2.67
N TRP A 33 -5.64 -9.69 2.20
CA TRP A 33 -4.33 -9.31 2.71
C TRP A 33 -3.97 -7.89 2.26
N SER A 34 -3.28 -7.15 3.10
CA SER A 34 -2.88 -5.77 2.81
C SER A 34 -1.41 -5.59 3.14
N VAL A 35 -0.65 -5.08 2.18
CA VAL A 35 0.76 -4.71 2.34
C VAL A 35 0.86 -3.20 2.25
N PHE A 36 1.36 -2.58 3.33
CA PHE A 36 1.67 -1.16 3.37
C PHE A 36 3.18 -0.97 3.22
N VAL A 37 3.59 -0.27 2.16
CA VAL A 37 4.99 0.03 1.86
C VAL A 37 5.23 1.51 2.05
N PHE A 38 5.90 1.84 3.15
CA PHE A 38 6.24 3.22 3.48
C PHE A 38 7.56 3.61 2.82
N TYR A 39 7.58 4.70 2.05
CA TYR A 39 8.79 5.23 1.43
C TYR A 39 8.98 6.71 1.79
N PRO A 40 10.24 7.22 1.81
CA PRO A 40 10.52 8.56 2.34
C PRO A 40 9.82 9.74 1.63
N ALA A 41 9.83 9.77 0.30
CA ALA A 41 9.27 10.85 -0.49
C ALA A 41 9.23 10.53 -1.98
N ASP A 42 8.24 11.10 -2.68
CA ASP A 42 8.18 11.16 -4.14
C ASP A 42 9.36 11.95 -4.73
N PHE A 43 9.70 11.66 -5.99
CA PHE A 43 10.76 12.33 -6.76
C PHE A 43 12.17 12.23 -6.14
N THR A 44 12.44 11.15 -5.42
CA THR A 44 13.78 10.80 -4.91
C THR A 44 14.40 9.65 -5.72
N PHE A 45 15.67 9.33 -5.46
CA PHE A 45 16.46 8.46 -6.34
C PHE A 45 16.26 6.95 -6.10
N VAL A 46 15.88 6.52 -4.89
CA VAL A 46 15.79 5.09 -4.52
C VAL A 46 14.34 4.59 -4.55
N CYS A 47 13.40 5.39 -4.05
CA CYS A 47 11.97 5.05 -3.99
C CYS A 47 11.35 4.58 -5.32
N PRO A 48 11.67 5.12 -6.51
CA PRO A 48 11.04 4.64 -7.75
C PRO A 48 11.45 3.21 -8.10
N THR A 49 12.61 2.73 -7.62
CA THR A 49 13.04 1.35 -7.89
C THR A 49 12.27 0.33 -7.03
N GLU A 50 12.00 0.65 -5.76
CA GLU A 50 11.22 -0.22 -4.87
C GLU A 50 9.74 -0.28 -5.28
N LEU A 51 9.16 0.87 -5.63
CA LEU A 51 7.79 0.94 -6.13
C LEU A 51 7.65 0.28 -7.51
N GLY A 52 8.67 0.35 -8.36
CA GLY A 52 8.73 -0.35 -9.64
C GLY A 52 8.71 -1.87 -9.47
N ASP A 53 9.54 -2.42 -8.58
CA ASP A 53 9.56 -3.87 -8.32
C ASP A 53 8.23 -4.39 -7.74
N LEU A 54 7.58 -3.60 -6.89
CA LEU A 54 6.23 -3.90 -6.41
C LEU A 54 5.19 -3.90 -7.53
N ALA A 55 5.27 -2.94 -8.45
CA ALA A 55 4.38 -2.87 -9.61
C ALA A 55 4.58 -4.07 -10.56
N ASP A 56 5.83 -4.45 -10.83
CA ASP A 56 6.16 -5.62 -11.67
C ASP A 56 5.64 -6.94 -11.08
N ASN A 57 5.57 -7.03 -9.75
CA ASN A 57 5.05 -8.21 -9.04
C ASN A 57 3.58 -8.08 -8.61
N TYR A 58 2.89 -7.00 -8.95
CA TYR A 58 1.55 -6.69 -8.45
C TYR A 58 0.52 -7.78 -8.75
N GLU A 59 0.59 -8.40 -9.94
CA GLU A 59 -0.29 -9.52 -10.31
C GLU A 59 -0.14 -10.72 -9.37
N LYS A 60 1.08 -11.02 -8.90
CA LYS A 60 1.31 -12.11 -7.94
C LYS A 60 0.69 -11.81 -6.58
N PHE A 61 0.71 -10.55 -6.15
CA PHE A 61 0.02 -10.13 -4.92
C PHE A 61 -1.49 -10.29 -5.07
N LYS A 62 -2.06 -9.89 -6.21
CA LYS A 62 -3.49 -10.09 -6.51
C LYS A 62 -3.88 -11.56 -6.52
N GLU A 63 -3.10 -12.42 -7.16
CA GLU A 63 -3.32 -13.88 -7.17
C GLU A 63 -3.32 -14.47 -5.75
N ALA A 64 -2.50 -13.90 -4.85
CA ALA A 64 -2.46 -14.27 -3.43
C ALA A 64 -3.60 -13.64 -2.60
N GLY A 65 -4.51 -12.88 -3.21
CA GLY A 65 -5.58 -12.16 -2.51
C GLY A 65 -5.05 -11.02 -1.64
N CYS A 66 -4.00 -10.34 -2.11
CA CYS A 66 -3.34 -9.24 -1.43
C CYS A 66 -3.40 -7.95 -2.25
N GLU A 67 -3.68 -6.84 -1.56
CA GLU A 67 -3.61 -5.48 -2.11
C GLU A 67 -2.37 -4.75 -1.57
N VAL A 68 -1.80 -3.85 -2.37
CA VAL A 68 -0.57 -3.11 -2.05
C VAL A 68 -0.87 -1.62 -1.96
N TYR A 69 -0.45 -1.00 -0.86
CA TYR A 69 -0.62 0.43 -0.59
C TYR A 69 0.76 1.06 -0.37
N SER A 70 1.19 1.93 -1.28
CA SER A 70 2.39 2.76 -1.11
C SER A 70 2.05 4.02 -0.33
N VAL A 71 2.86 4.36 0.68
CA VAL A 71 2.65 5.50 1.60
C VAL A 71 3.90 6.34 1.74
#